data_AF-A0A1I3GE92-F1
#
_entry.id   AF-A0A1I3GE92-F1
#
_cell.length_a   1.000
_cell.length_b   1.000
_cell.length_c   1.000
_cell.angle_alpha   90.00
_cell.angle_beta   90.00
_cell.angle_gamma   90.00
#
_symmetry.space_group_name_H-M   'P 1'
#
loop_
_entity.id
_entity.type
_entity.pdbx_description
1 polymer ?
#
loop_
_entity_poly.entity_id
_entity_poly.type
_entity_poly.pdbx_seq_one_letter_code
_entity_poly.pdbx_strand_id
1 'polypeptide(L)'
;MTALSKATCEACSADAPKVSEAELAQLIKEIPDWNIEVRDGVMQLERAYAFRTFKHALAFTNAVGEIAETANHHPALLTEWGKVTVTWWSHSIKGLHRNDFIMAARTDELAKVADGRK
;
A
#
# COMPACT_ATOMS: atom_id res chain seq x y z
N MET A 1 4.55 -14.30 3.12
CA MET A 1 3.68 -13.82 4.20
C MET A 1 4.51 -13.20 5.31
N THR A 2 4.43 -11.88 5.44
CA THR A 2 5.02 -11.12 6.55
C THR A 2 4.07 -11.13 7.75
N ALA A 3 4.52 -10.64 8.92
CA ALA A 3 3.64 -10.48 10.06
C ALA A 3 2.59 -9.38 9.79
N LEU A 4 3.00 -8.29 9.13
CA LEU A 4 2.11 -7.20 8.74
C LEU A 4 0.95 -7.63 7.83
N SER A 5 1.18 -8.52 6.86
CA SER A 5 0.12 -8.91 5.92
C SER A 5 -1.07 -9.60 6.63
N LYS A 6 -0.85 -10.14 7.83
CA LYS A 6 -1.86 -10.82 8.66
C LYS A 6 -2.47 -9.92 9.74
N ALA A 7 -1.90 -8.74 9.99
CA ALA A 7 -2.43 -7.81 10.99
C ALA A 7 -3.76 -7.22 10.54
N THR A 8 -4.62 -6.87 11.49
CA THR A 8 -5.92 -6.23 11.24
C THR A 8 -5.73 -4.72 11.10
N CYS A 9 -6.40 -4.10 10.13
CA CYS A 9 -6.46 -2.64 10.03
C CYS A 9 -7.38 -2.11 11.13
N GLU A 10 -6.96 -1.05 11.80
CA GLU A 10 -7.78 -0.34 12.79
C GLU A 10 -8.48 0.84 12.11
N ALA A 11 -9.67 1.22 12.57
CA ALA A 11 -10.34 2.39 12.00
C ALA A 11 -9.47 3.65 12.24
N CYS A 12 -8.99 4.27 11.15
CA CYS A 12 -8.18 5.47 11.26
C CYS A 12 -9.10 6.66 11.56
N SER A 13 -9.19 7.09 12.82
CA SER A 13 -9.83 8.37 13.18
C SER A 13 -8.89 9.55 12.89
N ALA A 14 -9.40 10.78 13.00
CA ALA A 14 -8.59 11.99 12.84
C ALA A 14 -7.50 12.12 13.93
N ASP A 15 -7.70 11.46 15.07
CA ASP A 15 -6.79 11.49 16.23
C ASP A 15 -5.82 10.30 16.25
N ALA A 16 -5.83 9.45 15.22
CA ALA A 16 -4.93 8.31 15.16
C ALA A 16 -3.45 8.78 15.11
N PRO A 17 -2.54 8.16 15.88
CA PRO A 17 -1.15 8.58 15.89
C PRO A 17 -0.47 8.23 14.57
N LYS A 18 0.33 9.16 14.04
CA LYS A 18 1.30 8.82 12.98
C LYS A 18 2.31 7.80 13.54
N VAL A 19 2.84 6.96 12.66
CA VAL A 19 3.98 6.11 13.04
C VAL A 19 5.13 7.00 13.51
N SER A 20 5.74 6.62 14.64
CA SER A 20 6.97 7.27 15.12
C SER A 20 8.17 6.93 14.24
N GLU A 21 9.27 7.68 14.34
CA GLU A 21 10.51 7.37 13.61
C GLU A 21 11.04 5.98 13.93
N ALA A 22 10.93 5.56 15.20
CA ALA A 22 11.36 4.23 15.64
C ALA A 22 10.49 3.12 15.03
N GLU A 23 9.17 3.31 14.98
CA GLU A 23 8.26 2.36 14.32
C GLU A 23 8.48 2.31 12.82
N LEU A 24 8.62 3.46 12.18
CA LEU A 24 8.91 3.58 10.75
C LEU A 24 10.15 2.76 10.37
N ALA A 25 11.23 2.89 11.14
CA ALA A 25 12.48 2.17 10.92
C ALA A 25 12.36 0.65 11.07
N GLN A 26 11.35 0.14 11.79
CA GLN A 26 11.07 -1.29 11.89
C GLN A 26 10.12 -1.75 10.78
N LEU A 27 9.02 -1.03 10.58
CA LEU A 27 7.96 -1.41 9.65
C LEU A 27 8.45 -1.42 8.19
N ILE A 28 9.31 -0.48 7.80
CA ILE A 28 9.81 -0.41 6.42
C ILE A 28 10.64 -1.64 6.04
N LYS A 29 11.28 -2.31 7.02
CA LYS A 29 12.05 -3.54 6.79
C LYS A 29 11.17 -4.73 6.41
N GLU A 30 9.89 -4.70 6.78
CA GLU A 30 8.93 -5.75 6.41
C GLU A 30 8.37 -5.58 4.99
N ILE A 31 8.55 -4.40 4.37
CA ILE A 31 8.09 -4.07 3.02
C ILE A 31 9.22 -3.47 2.17
N PRO A 32 10.32 -4.22 1.94
CA PRO A 32 11.60 -3.68 1.45
C PRO A 32 11.57 -3.07 0.04
N ASP A 33 10.53 -3.38 -0.75
CA ASP A 33 10.36 -2.87 -2.11
C ASP A 33 9.50 -1.60 -2.18
N TRP A 34 9.00 -1.12 -1.04
CA TRP A 34 8.20 0.10 -0.93
C TRP A 34 9.09 1.29 -0.62
N ASN A 35 8.83 2.42 -1.30
CA ASN A 35 9.54 3.67 -1.08
C ASN A 35 8.72 4.62 -0.22
N ILE A 36 9.40 5.47 0.55
CA ILE A 36 8.75 6.59 1.25
C ILE A 36 8.90 7.82 0.38
N GLU A 37 7.79 8.31 -0.15
CA GLU A 37 7.71 9.54 -0.94
C GLU A 37 7.15 10.67 -0.08
N VAL A 38 7.67 11.89 -0.27
CA VAL A 38 7.15 13.09 0.42
C VAL A 38 6.52 14.03 -0.60
N ARG A 39 5.20 14.18 -0.52
CA ARG A 39 4.42 15.08 -1.38
C ARG A 39 3.72 16.11 -0.50
N ASP A 40 3.96 17.40 -0.74
CA ASP A 40 3.38 18.50 0.04
C ASP A 40 3.60 18.38 1.56
N GLY A 41 4.77 17.85 1.97
CA GLY A 41 5.11 17.61 3.37
C GLY A 41 4.44 16.37 3.99
N VAL A 42 3.76 15.55 3.19
CA VAL A 42 3.09 14.31 3.63
C VAL A 42 3.90 13.10 3.16
N MET A 43 4.34 12.27 4.11
CA MET A 43 4.93 10.97 3.82
C MET A 43 3.87 9.98 3.31
N GLN A 44 4.22 9.24 2.26
CA GLN A 44 3.38 8.24 1.60
C GLN A 44 4.24 7.02 1.25
N LEU A 45 3.66 5.83 1.29
CA LEU A 45 4.31 4.60 0.83
C LEU A 45 3.95 4.39 -0.64
N GLU A 46 4.93 4.27 -1.52
CA GLU A 46 4.71 4.09 -2.97
C GLU A 46 5.47 2.87 -3.50
N ARG A 47 4.80 2.06 -4.32
CA ARG A 47 5.43 0.96 -5.08
C ARG A 47 4.79 0.83 -6.46
N ALA A 48 5.63 0.55 -7.46
CA ALA A 48 5.20 0.22 -8.81
C ALA A 48 5.32 -1.28 -9.09
N TYR A 49 4.26 -1.86 -9.65
CA TYR A 49 4.19 -3.27 -10.05
C TYR A 49 4.10 -3.38 -11.57
N ALA A 50 5.01 -4.14 -12.18
CA ALA A 50 5.07 -4.31 -13.63
C ALA A 50 4.29 -5.55 -14.10
N PHE A 51 3.61 -5.41 -15.23
CA PHE A 51 2.75 -6.42 -15.85
C PHE A 51 3.00 -6.52 -17.36
N ARG A 52 2.59 -7.65 -17.95
CA ARG A 52 2.72 -7.95 -19.39
C ARG A 52 1.82 -7.11 -20.28
N THR A 53 0.62 -6.77 -19.81
CA THR A 53 -0.38 -6.02 -20.59
C THR A 53 -1.17 -5.09 -19.69
N PHE A 54 -1.90 -4.15 -20.29
CA PHE A 54 -2.85 -3.30 -19.54
C PHE A 54 -3.96 -4.11 -18.86
N LYS A 55 -4.45 -5.19 -19.49
CA LYS A 55 -5.50 -6.04 -18.89
C LYS A 55 -5.03 -6.68 -17.58
N HIS A 56 -3.79 -7.18 -17.52
CA HIS A 56 -3.23 -7.73 -16.28
C HIS A 56 -3.05 -6.65 -15.20
N ALA A 57 -2.57 -5.46 -15.59
CA ALA A 57 -2.45 -4.32 -14.67
C ALA A 57 -3.82 -3.91 -14.10
N LEU A 58 -4.84 -3.75 -14.94
CA LEU A 58 -6.19 -3.40 -14.51
C LEU A 58 -6.81 -4.46 -13.58
N ALA A 59 -6.58 -5.75 -13.86
CA ALA A 59 -7.04 -6.83 -12.99
C ALA A 59 -6.41 -6.73 -11.59
N PHE A 60 -5.10 -6.45 -11.52
CA PHE A 60 -4.42 -6.22 -10.24
C PHE A 60 -4.96 -4.97 -9.52
N THR A 61 -5.16 -3.87 -10.23
CA THR A 61 -5.78 -2.65 -9.67
C THR A 61 -7.12 -2.92 -9.01
N ASN A 62 -7.99 -3.68 -9.67
CA ASN A 62 -9.30 -4.04 -9.11
C ASN A 62 -9.15 -4.88 -7.83
N ALA A 63 -8.24 -5.87 -7.83
CA ALA A 63 -8.00 -6.70 -6.66
C ALA A 63 -7.39 -5.90 -5.49
N VAL A 64 -6.56 -4.89 -5.75
CA VAL A 64 -6.11 -3.93 -4.72
C VAL A 64 -7.29 -3.12 -4.19
N GLY A 65 -8.21 -2.70 -5.05
CA GLY A 65 -9.45 -2.02 -4.66
C GLY A 65 -10.33 -2.88 -3.73
N GLU A 66 -10.46 -4.18 -4.00
CA GLU A 66 -11.25 -5.09 -3.16
C GLU A 66 -10.70 -5.23 -1.73
N ILE A 67 -9.37 -5.37 -1.59
CA ILE A 67 -8.75 -5.41 -0.25
C ILE A 67 -8.83 -4.06 0.46
N ALA A 68 -8.82 -2.96 -0.29
CA ALA A 68 -8.95 -1.61 0.24
C ALA A 68 -10.33 -1.38 0.86
N GLU A 69 -11.39 -1.73 0.12
CA GLU A 69 -12.78 -1.66 0.60
C GLU A 69 -12.99 -2.55 1.83
N THR A 70 -12.48 -3.79 1.79
CA THR A 70 -12.58 -4.72 2.93
C THR A 70 -11.88 -4.16 4.18
N ALA A 71 -10.76 -3.46 4.00
CA ALA A 71 -10.02 -2.84 5.09
C ALA A 71 -10.56 -1.47 5.50
N ASN A 72 -11.50 -0.90 4.75
CA ASN A 72 -11.93 0.49 4.84
C ASN A 72 -10.73 1.48 4.88
N HIS A 73 -9.76 1.23 4.00
CA HIS A 73 -8.53 2.03 3.88
C HIS A 73 -8.14 2.06 2.42
N HIS A 74 -8.07 3.26 1.82
CA HIS A 74 -8.04 3.41 0.36
C HIS A 74 -6.70 4.02 -0.11
N PRO A 75 -6.07 3.44 -1.15
CA PRO A 75 -4.85 3.98 -1.75
C PRO A 75 -5.16 4.97 -2.88
N ALA A 76 -4.14 5.69 -3.34
CA ALA A 76 -4.14 6.15 -4.73
C ALA A 76 -3.62 5.02 -5.64
N LEU A 77 -4.30 4.85 -6.78
CA LEU A 77 -3.96 3.86 -7.80
C LEU A 77 -3.77 4.53 -9.15
N LEU A 78 -2.58 4.38 -9.74
CA LEU A 78 -2.31 4.79 -11.11
C LEU A 78 -2.09 3.54 -11.96
N THR A 79 -3.05 3.27 -12.84
CA THR A 79 -2.98 2.14 -13.79
C THR A 79 -2.56 2.64 -15.17
N GLU A 80 -1.46 2.10 -15.68
CA GLU A 80 -0.89 2.44 -16.99
C GLU A 80 -0.58 1.14 -17.77
N TRP A 81 -0.12 1.27 -19.02
CA TRP A 81 0.22 0.12 -19.85
C TRP A 81 1.27 -0.78 -19.19
N GLY A 82 0.83 -1.94 -18.69
CA GLY A 82 1.70 -2.92 -18.04
C GLY A 82 2.31 -2.45 -16.73
N LYS A 83 1.66 -1.53 -16.00
CA LYS A 83 2.14 -1.04 -14.71
C LYS A 83 0.99 -0.59 -13.81
N VAL A 84 1.10 -0.86 -12.52
CA VAL A 84 0.25 -0.25 -11.47
C VAL A 84 1.15 0.38 -10.43
N THR A 85 1.04 1.68 -10.22
CA THR A 85 1.64 2.35 -9.06
C THR A 85 0.59 2.45 -7.97
N VAL A 86 0.93 1.96 -6.78
CA VAL A 86 0.08 1.97 -5.59
C VAL A 86 0.72 2.88 -4.55
N THR A 87 -0.08 3.81 -4.01
CA THR A 87 0.37 4.75 -2.99
C THR A 87 -0.56 4.71 -1.78
N TRP A 88 -0.02 4.39 -0.60
CA TRP A 88 -0.74 4.31 0.68
C TRP A 88 -0.34 5.45 1.61
N TRP A 89 -1.34 6.14 2.18
CA TRP A 89 -1.19 7.03 3.32
C TRP A 89 -2.55 7.26 4.01
N SER A 90 -2.53 7.66 5.27
CA SER A 90 -3.73 8.09 5.98
C SER A 90 -4.02 9.57 5.73
N HIS A 91 -5.08 9.84 4.95
CA HIS A 91 -5.54 11.19 4.61
C HIS A 91 -5.90 12.04 5.84
N SER A 92 -6.58 11.45 6.82
CA SER A 92 -7.09 12.15 8.01
C SER A 92 -5.97 12.75 8.86
N ILE A 93 -4.84 12.07 8.95
CA ILE A 93 -3.69 12.49 9.77
C ILE A 93 -2.59 13.15 8.94
N LYS A 94 -2.72 13.20 7.61
CA LYS A 94 -1.71 13.73 6.68
C LYS A 94 -0.33 13.08 6.91
N GLY A 95 -0.27 11.75 6.86
CA GLY A 95 0.98 11.01 7.01
C GLY A 95 0.76 9.50 7.08
N LEU A 96 1.78 8.79 7.54
CA LEU A 96 1.76 7.34 7.64
C LEU A 96 1.17 6.87 8.97
N HIS A 97 0.19 5.99 8.89
CA HIS A 97 -0.35 5.18 9.96
C HIS A 97 0.11 3.73 9.80
N ARG A 98 0.03 2.93 10.86
CA ARG A 98 0.36 1.49 10.80
C ARG A 98 -0.42 0.75 9.70
N ASN A 99 -1.66 1.15 9.44
CA ASN A 99 -2.50 0.58 8.38
C ASN A 99 -1.88 0.69 6.98
N ASP A 100 -1.14 1.77 6.70
CA ASP A 100 -0.49 1.95 5.40
C ASP A 100 0.53 0.83 5.15
N PHE A 101 1.27 0.44 6.18
CA PHE A 101 2.24 -0.67 6.12
C PHE A 101 1.55 -2.04 6.03
N ILE A 102 0.43 -2.21 6.73
CA ILE A 102 -0.39 -3.44 6.63
C ILE A 102 -0.90 -3.61 5.20
N MET A 103 -1.46 -2.54 4.62
CA MET A 103 -2.02 -2.55 3.27
C MET A 103 -0.94 -2.67 2.20
N ALA A 104 0.23 -2.04 2.39
CA ALA A 104 1.41 -2.27 1.56
C ALA A 104 1.82 -3.74 1.54
N ALA A 105 1.93 -4.38 2.71
CA ALA A 105 2.28 -5.80 2.83
C ALA A 105 1.22 -6.72 2.19
N ARG A 106 -0.07 -6.42 2.35
CA ARG A 106 -1.16 -7.18 1.70
C ARG A 106 -1.14 -7.04 0.17
N THR A 107 -0.84 -5.84 -0.31
CA THR A 107 -0.67 -5.56 -1.76
C THR A 107 0.48 -6.41 -2.32
N ASP A 108 1.57 -6.59 -1.57
CA ASP A 108 2.68 -7.47 -1.98
C ASP A 108 2.28 -8.94 -2.04
N GLU A 109 1.52 -9.45 -1.06
CA GLU A 109 1.04 -10.84 -1.12
C GLU A 109 0.08 -11.06 -2.30
N LEU A 110 -0.79 -10.08 -2.59
CA LEU A 110 -1.65 -10.11 -3.76
C LEU A 110 -0.83 -10.11 -5.06
N ALA A 111 0.24 -9.32 -5.12
CA ALA A 111 1.11 -9.24 -6.29
C ALA A 111 1.86 -10.55 -6.59
N LYS A 112 2.10 -11.42 -5.60
CA LYS A 112 2.75 -12.73 -5.80
C LYS A 112 1.91 -13.72 -6.59
N VAL A 113 0.59 -13.60 -6.50
CA VAL A 113 -0.37 -14.48 -7.15
C VAL A 113 -1.05 -13.83 -8.35
N ALA A 114 -0.72 -12.57 -8.65
CA ALA A 114 -1.30 -11.82 -9.75
C ALA A 114 -0.80 -12.33 -11.10
N ASP A 115 -1.73 -12.59 -12.01
CA ASP A 115 -1.42 -13.05 -13.35
C ASP A 115 -0.67 -11.98 -14.17
N GLY A 116 0.25 -12.42 -15.02
CA GLY A 116 0.97 -11.56 -15.94
C GLY A 116 1.97 -10.58 -15.30
N ARG A 117 2.40 -10.77 -14.05
CA ARG A 117 3.53 -10.03 -13.45
C ARG A 117 4.84 -10.21 -14.24
N LYS A 118 5.70 -9.20 -14.18
CA LYS A 118 7.09 -9.21 -14.64
C LYS A 118 8.06 -9.19 -13.47
#